data_AF-A0A0Q9NNP2-F1
#
_entry.id   AF-A0A0Q9NNP2-F1
#
_cell.length_a   1.000
_cell.length_b   1.000
_cell.length_c   1.000
_cell.angle_alpha   90.00
_cell.angle_beta   90.00
_cell.angle_gamma   90.00
#
_symmetry.space_group_name_H-M   'P 1'
#
loop_
_entity.id
_entity.type
_entity.pdbx_description
1 polymer ?
#
loop_
_entity_poly.entity_id
_entity_poly.type
_entity_poly.pdbx_seq_one_letter_code
_entity_poly.pdbx_strand_id
1 'polypeptide(L)'
;MDQLFQFTKDQAEKAARVTIINYYERYPNEWQDEDVLAYEISGMLGIRPQPSYVANALQALDDLRNVENGTHDALNLNEARTEDNRAELVERFEMDLLMAIRDVVAEFRTHEVFVPAAVAA
;
A
#
# COMPACT_ATOMS: atom_id res chain seq x y z
N MET A 1 26.94 -22.70 10.05
CA MET A 1 26.98 -21.50 9.20
C MET A 1 25.70 -20.76 9.52
N ASP A 2 25.77 -19.77 10.40
CA ASP A 2 24.60 -18.93 10.68
C ASP A 2 24.30 -18.09 9.43
N GLN A 3 23.05 -18.09 8.98
CA GLN A 3 22.63 -17.27 7.85
C GLN A 3 22.07 -15.95 8.38
N LEU A 4 22.71 -14.85 7.96
CA LEU A 4 22.27 -13.49 8.23
C LEU A 4 21.26 -13.10 7.15
N PHE A 5 19.99 -12.99 7.51
CA PHE A 5 18.96 -12.50 6.60
C PHE A 5 18.81 -10.98 6.79
N GLN A 6 18.93 -10.21 5.72
CA GLN A 6 18.67 -8.77 5.75
C GLN A 6 17.24 -8.51 5.33
N PHE A 7 16.45 -7.92 6.21
CA PHE A 7 15.11 -7.45 5.85
C PHE A 7 15.24 -6.06 5.22
N THR A 8 15.15 -6.00 3.89
CA THR A 8 15.44 -4.79 3.12
C THR A 8 14.23 -3.87 3.02
N LYS A 9 14.48 -2.61 2.65
CA LYS A 9 13.39 -1.64 2.41
C LYS A 9 12.42 -2.09 1.31
N ASP A 10 12.92 -2.75 0.26
CA ASP A 10 12.06 -3.33 -0.79
C ASP A 10 11.13 -4.43 -0.24
N GLN A 11 11.63 -5.25 0.70
CA GLN A 11 10.80 -6.25 1.36
C GLN A 11 9.78 -5.62 2.31
N ALA A 12 10.15 -4.53 3.01
CA ALA A 12 9.21 -3.75 3.81
C ALA A 12 8.11 -3.09 2.96
N GLU A 13 8.46 -2.51 1.81
CA GLU A 13 7.50 -1.95 0.84
C GLU A 13 6.53 -3.04 0.36
N LYS A 14 7.02 -4.22 0.00
CA LYS A 14 6.18 -5.37 -0.40
C LYS A 14 5.27 -5.85 0.71
N ALA A 15 5.78 -5.96 1.94
CA ALA A 15 4.99 -6.36 3.09
C ALA A 15 3.87 -5.35 3.37
N ALA A 16 4.19 -4.05 3.43
CA ALA A 16 3.21 -2.98 3.61
C ALA A 16 2.14 -3.00 2.49
N ARG A 17 2.56 -3.13 1.22
CA ARG A 17 1.64 -3.22 0.08
C ARG A 17 0.64 -4.37 0.24
N VAL A 18 1.13 -5.57 0.55
CA VAL A 18 0.27 -6.76 0.74
C VAL A 18 -0.69 -6.54 1.90
N THR A 19 -0.22 -6.01 3.02
CA THR A 19 -1.08 -5.73 4.18
C THR A 19 -2.18 -4.73 3.85
N ILE A 20 -1.84 -3.62 3.18
CA ILE A 20 -2.82 -2.58 2.79
C ILE A 20 -3.87 -3.15 1.83
N ILE A 21 -3.45 -3.88 0.79
CA ILE A 21 -4.38 -4.48 -0.18
C ILE A 21 -5.29 -5.49 0.51
N ASN A 22 -4.74 -6.41 1.31
CA ASN A 22 -5.54 -7.41 2.03
C ASN A 22 -6.52 -6.76 3.00
N TYR A 23 -6.12 -5.66 3.65
CA TYR A 23 -7.00 -4.90 4.53
C TYR A 23 -8.16 -4.27 3.73
N TYR A 24 -7.85 -3.59 2.63
CA TYR A 24 -8.85 -2.99 1.74
C TYR A 24 -9.85 -4.01 1.19
N GLU A 25 -9.38 -5.19 0.79
CA GLU A 25 -10.25 -6.27 0.30
C GLU A 25 -11.12 -6.89 1.39
N ARG A 26 -10.63 -6.91 2.64
CA ARG A 26 -11.32 -7.53 3.78
C ARG A 26 -12.38 -6.63 4.40
N TYR A 27 -12.15 -5.32 4.43
CA TYR A 27 -13.04 -4.37 5.10
C TYR A 27 -13.74 -3.46 4.09
N PRO A 28 -15.09 -3.43 4.08
CA PRO A 28 -15.85 -2.42 3.35
C PRO A 28 -15.41 -1.01 3.75
N ASN A 29 -15.46 -0.04 2.83
CA ASN A 29 -14.98 1.33 3.06
C ASN A 29 -15.49 1.96 4.38
N GLU A 30 -16.75 1.73 4.74
CA GLU A 30 -17.36 2.23 5.99
C GLU A 30 -16.77 1.65 7.29
N TRP A 31 -16.01 0.56 7.20
CA TRP A 31 -15.35 -0.11 8.32
C TRP A 31 -13.83 -0.03 8.25
N GLN A 32 -13.29 0.70 7.28
CA GLN A 32 -11.86 0.95 7.20
C GLN A 32 -11.47 1.99 8.27
N ASP A 33 -10.41 1.68 9.00
CA ASP A 33 -9.83 2.47 10.09
C ASP A 33 -8.33 2.55 9.85
N GLU A 34 -7.88 3.74 9.45
CA GLU A 34 -6.50 3.97 9.03
C GLU A 34 -5.53 3.96 10.22
N ASP A 35 -6.00 4.29 11.42
CA ASP A 35 -5.20 4.20 12.64
C ASP A 35 -4.90 2.73 12.95
N VAL A 36 -5.91 1.86 12.90
CA VAL A 36 -5.75 0.41 13.13
C VAL A 36 -4.78 -0.21 12.13
N LEU A 37 -4.95 0.07 10.84
CA LEU A 37 -4.04 -0.44 9.80
C LEU A 37 -2.62 0.13 9.96
N ALA A 38 -2.47 1.41 10.29
CA ALA A 38 -1.16 2.01 10.55
C ALA A 38 -0.46 1.37 11.75
N TYR A 39 -1.18 1.03 12.82
CA TYR A 39 -0.64 0.31 13.96
C TYR A 39 -0.21 -1.11 13.60
N GLU A 40 -0.98 -1.83 12.78
CA GLU A 40 -0.62 -3.17 12.31
C GLU A 40 0.67 -3.16 11.50
N ILE A 41 0.78 -2.24 10.53
CA ILE A 41 1.99 -2.08 9.71
C ILE A 41 3.19 -1.65 10.58
N SER A 42 2.97 -0.71 11.51
CA SER A 42 3.97 -0.26 12.48
C SER A 42 4.52 -1.42 13.31
N GLY A 43 3.64 -2.27 13.84
CA GLY A 43 4.04 -3.44 14.63
C GLY A 43 4.81 -4.48 13.81
N MET A 44 4.43 -4.69 12.54
CA MET A 44 5.12 -5.59 11.63
C MET A 44 6.52 -5.10 11.25
N LEU A 45 6.68 -3.80 11.00
CA LEU A 45 7.91 -3.22 10.45
C LEU A 45 8.81 -2.55 11.48
N GLY A 46 8.36 -2.40 12.73
CA GLY A 46 9.11 -1.70 13.78
C GLY A 46 9.28 -0.20 13.51
N ILE A 47 8.35 0.41 12.78
CA ILE A 47 8.33 1.85 12.44
C ILE A 47 7.23 2.57 13.22
N ARG A 48 7.18 3.91 13.16
CA ARG A 48 6.05 4.66 13.74
C ARG A 48 4.79 4.49 12.88
N PRO A 49 3.59 4.46 13.48
CA PRO A 49 2.35 4.44 12.72
C PRO A 49 2.21 5.73 11.91
N GLN A 50 1.76 5.60 10.66
CA GLN A 50 1.55 6.71 9.73
C GLN A 50 0.13 6.69 9.14
N PRO A 51 -0.91 7.03 9.93
CA PRO A 51 -2.30 6.93 9.48
C PRO A 51 -2.59 7.73 8.21
N SER A 52 -1.99 8.92 8.05
CA SER A 52 -2.19 9.76 6.86
C SER A 52 -1.68 9.12 5.57
N TYR A 53 -0.54 8.42 5.62
CA TYR A 53 0.00 7.74 4.44
C TYR A 53 -0.79 6.46 4.12
N VAL A 54 -1.30 5.79 5.13
CA VAL A 54 -2.23 4.67 4.97
C VAL A 54 -3.54 5.13 4.33
N ALA A 55 -4.11 6.25 4.80
CA ALA A 55 -5.32 6.84 4.21
C ALA A 55 -5.13 7.16 2.72
N ASN A 56 -3.99 7.74 2.36
CA ASN A 56 -3.66 8.01 0.95
C ASN A 56 -3.59 6.71 0.12
N ALA A 57 -3.04 5.63 0.67
CA ALA A 57 -2.96 4.35 -0.01
C ALA A 57 -4.35 3.71 -0.20
N LEU A 58 -5.23 3.79 0.82
CA LEU A 58 -6.61 3.30 0.72
C LEU A 58 -7.43 4.12 -0.27
N GLN A 59 -7.27 5.45 -0.28
CA GLN A 59 -7.91 6.31 -1.27
C GLN A 59 -7.46 5.97 -2.70
N ALA A 60 -6.17 5.75 -2.92
CA ALA A 60 -5.66 5.36 -4.24
C ALA A 60 -6.24 4.00 -4.71
N LEU A 61 -6.47 3.06 -3.78
CA LEU A 61 -7.15 1.80 -4.10
C LEU A 61 -8.63 2.00 -4.43
N ASP A 62 -9.32 2.88 -3.70
CA ASP A 62 -10.70 3.23 -4.01
C ASP A 62 -10.83 3.91 -5.38
N ASP A 63 -9.92 4.83 -5.69
CA ASP A 63 -9.87 5.53 -6.98
C ASP A 63 -9.62 4.54 -8.13
N LEU A 64 -8.68 3.60 -7.97
CA LEU A 64 -8.45 2.51 -8.93
C LEU A 64 -9.71 1.67 -9.15
N ARG A 65 -10.39 1.29 -8.07
CA ARG A 65 -11.63 0.50 -8.14
C ARG A 65 -12.76 1.28 -8.79
N ASN A 66 -12.87 2.57 -8.54
CA ASN A 66 -13.86 3.44 -9.17
C ASN A 66 -13.57 3.63 -10.66
N VAL A 67 -12.30 3.70 -11.06
CA VAL A 67 -11.89 3.74 -12.48
C VAL A 67 -12.23 2.42 -13.18
N GLU A 68 -11.93 1.28 -12.56
CA GLU A 68 -12.26 -0.06 -13.06
C GLU A 68 -13.78 -0.23 -13.22
N ASN A 69 -14.57 0.23 -12.26
CA ASN A 69 -16.03 0.17 -12.31
C ASN A 69 -16.68 1.19 -13.24
N GLY A 70 -15.90 2.11 -13.79
CA GLY A 70 -16.43 3.17 -14.66
C GLY A 70 -17.21 4.27 -13.90
N THR A 71 -17.04 4.38 -12.59
CA THR A 71 -17.80 5.27 -11.70
C THR A 71 -17.00 6.49 -11.24
N HIS A 72 -15.69 6.54 -11.50
CA HIS A 72 -14.84 7.66 -11.11
C HIS A 72 -15.20 8.95 -11.88
N ASP A 73 -15.39 10.07 -11.18
CA ASP A 73 -15.84 11.34 -11.76
C ASP A 73 -14.92 11.87 -12.87
N ALA A 74 -13.62 11.57 -12.77
CA ALA A 74 -12.62 11.96 -13.77
C ALA A 74 -12.67 11.15 -15.08
N LEU A 75 -13.54 10.14 -15.23
CA LEU A 75 -13.62 9.29 -16.43
C LEU A 75 -14.17 9.98 -17.68
N ASN A 76 -14.51 11.27 -17.58
CA ASN A 76 -14.96 12.08 -18.72
C ASN A 76 -14.39 13.50 -18.57
N LEU A 77 -13.08 13.67 -18.79
CA LEU A 77 -12.44 14.98 -18.71
C LEU A 77 -12.84 15.94 -19.85
N ASN A 78 -13.50 15.46 -20.91
CA ASN A 78 -14.13 16.31 -21.90
C ASN A 78 -15.64 16.45 -21.64
N GLU A 79 -16.16 17.68 -21.69
CA GLU A 79 -17.62 17.94 -21.62
C GLU A 79 -18.41 17.17 -22.70
N ALA A 80 -17.72 16.68 -23.75
CA ALA A 80 -18.24 15.87 -24.83
C ALA A 80 -18.34 14.35 -24.55
N ARG A 81 -17.74 13.83 -23.47
CA ARG A 81 -17.69 12.39 -23.10
C ARG A 81 -17.15 11.46 -24.19
N THR A 82 -16.24 11.93 -25.05
CA THR A 82 -15.76 11.22 -26.24
C THR A 82 -14.39 10.57 -26.11
N GLU A 83 -13.67 10.81 -25.01
CA GLU A 83 -12.29 10.29 -24.84
C GLU A 83 -12.18 9.50 -23.54
N ASP A 84 -11.92 8.19 -23.67
CA ASP A 84 -11.69 7.29 -22.54
C ASP A 84 -10.25 7.49 -22.04
N ASN A 85 -10.12 8.12 -20.87
CA ASN A 85 -8.83 8.39 -20.20
C ASN A 85 -8.50 7.35 -19.11
N ARG A 86 -9.17 6.19 -19.08
CA ARG A 86 -8.94 5.15 -18.06
C ARG A 86 -7.48 4.77 -17.90
N ALA A 87 -6.76 4.59 -19.00
CA ALA A 87 -5.36 4.16 -18.96
C ALA A 87 -4.47 5.17 -18.21
N GLU A 88 -4.67 6.46 -18.45
CA GLU A 88 -3.94 7.54 -17.77
C GLU A 88 -4.31 7.62 -16.28
N LEU A 89 -5.59 7.47 -15.95
CA LEU A 89 -6.06 7.45 -14.56
C LEU A 89 -5.52 6.25 -13.79
N VAL A 90 -5.50 5.06 -14.40
CA VAL A 90 -4.91 3.86 -13.80
C VAL A 90 -3.44 4.08 -13.52
N GLU A 91 -2.66 4.53 -14.51
CA GLU A 91 -1.23 4.79 -14.33
C GLU A 91 -0.96 5.79 -13.20
N ARG A 92 -1.74 6.87 -13.14
CA ARG A 92 -1.64 7.87 -12.09
C ARG A 92 -1.94 7.30 -10.71
N PHE A 93 -3.06 6.59 -10.54
CA PHE A 93 -3.45 6.08 -9.23
C PHE A 93 -2.57 4.90 -8.77
N GLU A 94 -2.01 4.11 -9.69
CA GLU A 94 -0.98 3.14 -9.38
C GLU A 94 0.30 3.81 -8.85
N MET A 95 0.68 4.95 -9.44
CA MET A 95 1.80 5.76 -8.95
C MET A 95 1.51 6.40 -7.59
N ASP A 96 0.30 6.93 -7.38
CA ASP A 96 -0.13 7.49 -6.10
C ASP A 96 -0.10 6.42 -5.00
N LEU A 97 -0.61 5.20 -5.29
CA LEU A 97 -0.53 4.06 -4.38
C LEU A 97 0.93 3.69 -4.05
N LEU A 98 1.80 3.62 -5.07
CA LEU A 98 3.21 3.30 -4.87
C LEU A 98 3.92 4.34 -3.99
N MET A 99 3.66 5.62 -4.21
CA MET A 99 4.23 6.70 -3.40
C MET A 99 3.70 6.66 -1.97
N ALA A 100 2.40 6.47 -1.77
CA ALA A 100 1.81 6.35 -0.44
C ALA A 100 2.41 5.19 0.36
N ILE A 101 2.61 4.02 -0.26
CA ILE A 101 3.26 2.86 0.37
C ILE A 101 4.70 3.19 0.77
N ARG A 102 5.46 3.87 -0.11
CA ARG A 102 6.84 4.29 0.18
C ARG A 102 6.91 5.28 1.33
N ASP A 103 5.93 6.16 1.45
CA ASP A 103 5.82 7.11 2.55
C ASP A 103 5.48 6.41 3.87
N VAL A 104 4.59 5.41 3.84
CA VAL A 104 4.30 4.56 5.02
C VAL A 104 5.59 3.95 5.58
N VAL A 105 6.47 3.45 4.71
CA VAL A 105 7.72 2.78 5.13
C VAL A 105 8.95 3.69 5.07
N ALA A 106 8.77 5.02 4.98
CA ALA A 106 9.86 5.96 4.77
C ALA A 106 10.94 5.85 5.86
N GLU A 107 10.51 5.68 7.11
CA GLU A 107 11.37 5.57 8.30
C GLU A 107 12.01 4.17 8.47
N PHE A 108 11.60 3.18 7.68
CA PHE A 108 12.12 1.82 7.80
C PHE A 108 13.62 1.79 7.52
N ARG A 109 14.37 1.12 8.41
CA ARG A 109 15.79 0.88 8.28
C ARG A 109 16.04 -0.60 8.11
N THR A 110 16.81 -0.96 7.08
CA THR A 110 17.29 -2.34 6.89
C THR A 110 17.95 -2.82 8.17
N HIS A 111 17.50 -3.97 8.68
CA HIS A 111 18.07 -4.59 9.85
C HIS A 111 18.35 -6.07 9.60
N GLU A 112 19.35 -6.57 10.29
CA GLU A 112 19.78 -7.96 10.21
C GLU A 112 18.92 -8.82 11.14
N VAL A 113 18.31 -9.86 10.58
CA VAL A 113 17.55 -10.86 11.33
C VAL A 113 18.42 -12.10 11.46
N PHE A 114 18.73 -12.45 12.71
CA PHE A 114 19.44 -13.69 13.02
C PHE A 114 18.42 -14.84 13.03
N VAL A 115 18.56 -15.78 12.10
CA VAL A 115 17.75 -17.01 12.09
C VAL A 115 18.61 -18.16 12.63
N PRO A 116 18.31 -18.71 13.81
CA PRO A 116 19.04 -19.85 14.35
C PRO A 116 18.93 -21.05 13.40
N ALA A 117 20.04 -21.74 13.17
CA ALA A 117 20.14 -22.86 12.23
C ALA A 117 19.13 -24.02 12.46
N ALA A 118 18.47 -24.09 13.61
CA ALA A 118 17.48 -25.10 13.95
C ALA A 118 16.15 -25.00 13.17
N VAL A 119 15.89 -23.86 12.51
CA VAL A 119 14.63 -23.61 11.76
C VAL A 119 14.83 -23.77 10.24
N ALA A 120 16.07 -23.92 9.78
CA ALA A 120 16.42 -23.97 8.35
C ALA A 120 16.49 -25.40 7.75
N ALA A 121 15.97 -26.41 8.46
CA ALA A 121 15.99 -27.82 8.07
C ALA A 121 14.62 -28.33 7.62
#